data_AF-A0A3D0ZAY9-F1
#
_entry.id   AF-A0A3D0ZAY9-F1
#
_cell.length_a   1.000
_cell.length_b   1.000
_cell.length_c   1.000
_cell.angle_alpha   90.00
_cell.angle_beta   90.00
_cell.angle_gamma   90.00
#
_symmetry.space_group_name_H-M   'P 1'
#
loop_
_entity.id
_entity.type
_entity.pdbx_description
1 polymer ?
#
loop_
_entity_poly.entity_id
_entity_poly.type
_entity_poly.pdbx_seq_one_letter_code
_entity_poly.pdbx_strand_id
1 'polypeptide(L)'
;MILREISLPEGWYPRDSAACARFLSGFAGYRGRARAVIAPHAGWYYSGHIAAKAISSLDADAQTIVIVGGHLPAGYPPIFAMEEAAQTPLGHMPIDTELRELLMREIDGQEDIYQDNTVEVLVPIARFFFPEASLVWMRLPAEMPSFEAGKIIARAARKLKRTVCLAASTDLTHYGPNYGFTPAGKGKKALAWVTEVNDARFIRAVLSADPKQVLETAAKDFSCCSPGAVLGALGFTAGLNKPCLLEYSTSAAREPEIPDSFVGYAALSLS
;
A
#
# COMPACT_ATOMS: atom_id res chain seq x y z
N MET A 1 6.95 23.84 10.77
CA MET A 1 6.80 22.39 10.71
C MET A 1 5.59 21.92 11.46
N ILE A 2 4.46 21.91 10.75
CA ILE A 2 3.28 21.15 11.14
C ILE A 2 3.59 19.66 10.93
N LEU A 3 3.38 18.84 11.96
CA LEU A 3 3.73 17.42 11.96
C LEU A 3 2.46 16.57 11.97
N ARG A 4 2.38 15.57 11.09
CA ARG A 4 1.38 14.52 11.18
C ARG A 4 1.83 13.53 12.25
N GLU A 5 1.18 13.59 13.41
CA GLU A 5 1.49 12.74 14.56
C GLU A 5 1.11 11.28 14.30
N ILE A 6 1.70 10.38 15.08
CA ILE A 6 1.37 8.96 14.94
C ILE A 6 -0.02 8.67 15.51
N SER A 7 -0.95 8.21 14.67
CA SER A 7 -2.34 7.98 15.07
C SER A 7 -2.64 6.53 15.45
N LEU A 8 -1.95 5.55 14.87
CA LEU A 8 -2.23 4.14 15.13
C LEU A 8 -1.77 3.74 16.52
N PRO A 9 -2.57 2.98 17.29
CA PRO A 9 -2.19 2.57 18.65
C PRO A 9 -1.02 1.58 18.66
N GLU A 10 -0.41 1.44 19.83
CA GLU A 10 0.57 0.38 20.07
C GLU A 10 -0.03 -1.01 19.73
N GLY A 11 0.75 -1.86 19.05
CA GLY A 11 0.30 -3.15 18.52
C GLY A 11 0.23 -3.20 16.99
N TRP A 12 0.06 -2.06 16.31
CA TRP A 12 0.18 -2.00 14.84
C TRP A 12 1.62 -2.15 14.37
N TYR A 13 2.55 -1.51 15.08
CA TYR A 13 3.99 -1.65 14.91
C TYR A 13 4.69 -1.17 16.20
N PRO A 14 5.98 -1.51 16.41
CA PRO A 14 6.70 -1.09 17.60
C PRO A 14 6.78 0.44 17.71
N ARG A 15 6.67 0.97 18.94
CA ARG A 15 6.92 2.41 19.23
C ARG A 15 8.39 2.74 19.45
N ASP A 16 9.18 1.71 19.77
CA ASP A 16 10.61 1.80 20.02
C ASP A 16 11.39 1.75 18.70
N SER A 17 12.28 2.74 18.50
CA SER A 17 13.08 2.87 17.29
C SER A 17 13.99 1.66 17.04
N ALA A 18 14.59 1.10 18.10
CA ALA A 18 15.47 -0.06 18.01
C ALA A 18 14.68 -1.34 17.69
N ALA A 19 13.46 -1.48 18.20
CA ALA A 19 12.56 -2.59 17.85
C ALA A 19 12.13 -2.52 16.38
N CYS A 20 11.77 -1.34 15.88
CA CYS A 20 11.50 -1.13 14.45
C CYS A 20 12.72 -1.47 13.60
N ALA A 21 13.91 -0.94 13.94
CA ALA A 21 15.13 -1.18 13.19
C ALA A 21 15.53 -2.67 13.19
N ARG A 22 15.44 -3.37 14.34
CA ARG A 22 15.70 -4.80 14.42
C ARG A 22 14.76 -5.59 13.50
N PHE A 23 13.46 -5.31 13.55
CA PHE A 23 12.49 -5.97 12.68
C PHE A 23 12.82 -5.76 11.20
N LEU A 24 13.09 -4.52 10.79
CA LEU A 24 13.29 -4.18 9.38
C LEU A 24 14.67 -4.57 8.83
N SER A 25 15.69 -4.67 9.69
CA SER A 25 17.06 -5.06 9.28
C SER A 25 17.13 -6.44 8.60
N GLY A 26 16.21 -7.36 8.94
CA GLY A 26 16.09 -8.67 8.31
C GLY A 26 15.72 -8.65 6.82
N PHE A 27 15.27 -7.50 6.29
CA PHE A 27 14.80 -7.33 4.92
C PHE A 27 15.67 -6.39 4.07
N ALA A 28 16.76 -5.85 4.64
CA ALA A 28 17.64 -4.86 3.98
C ALA A 28 18.42 -5.40 2.76
N GLY A 29 18.39 -6.72 2.51
CA GLY A 29 19.03 -7.35 1.35
C GLY A 29 18.21 -7.32 0.07
N TYR A 30 16.91 -7.01 0.14
CA TYR A 30 16.09 -6.81 -1.05
C TYR A 30 16.31 -5.39 -1.56
N ARG A 31 17.08 -5.22 -2.63
CA ARG A 31 17.21 -3.94 -3.35
C ARG A 31 16.83 -4.18 -4.81
N GLY A 32 15.59 -3.87 -5.13
CA GLY A 32 15.08 -3.99 -6.50
C GLY A 32 15.26 -2.69 -7.28
N ARG A 33 14.67 -2.67 -8.49
CA ARG A 33 14.55 -1.47 -9.32
C ARG A 33 13.07 -1.15 -9.61
N ALA A 34 12.18 -1.54 -8.68
CA ALA A 34 10.75 -1.35 -8.89
C ALA A 34 10.41 0.14 -8.83
N ARG A 35 9.59 0.58 -9.79
CA ARG A 35 9.05 1.95 -9.85
C ARG A 35 7.83 2.07 -8.94
N ALA A 36 7.04 1.00 -8.82
CA ALA A 36 5.97 0.92 -7.83
C ALA A 36 5.88 -0.47 -7.21
N VAL A 37 5.26 -0.54 -6.04
CA VAL A 37 4.96 -1.78 -5.35
C VAL A 37 3.53 -1.78 -4.84
N ILE A 38 2.99 -2.98 -4.61
CA ILE A 38 1.77 -3.19 -3.83
C ILE A 38 2.18 -3.86 -2.53
N ALA A 39 1.75 -3.31 -1.40
CA ALA A 39 2.12 -3.74 -0.06
C ALA A 39 0.88 -3.83 0.85
N PRO A 40 0.81 -4.84 1.75
CA PRO A 40 -0.25 -4.96 2.74
C PRO A 40 -0.08 -3.97 3.89
N HIS A 41 -1.17 -3.70 4.62
CA HIS A 41 -1.22 -2.70 5.69
C HIS A 41 -1.86 -3.18 6.99
N ALA A 42 -1.99 -4.49 7.21
CA ALA A 42 -2.23 -5.00 8.56
C ALA A 42 -1.06 -4.70 9.54
N GLY A 43 -1.27 -4.95 10.83
CA GLY A 43 -0.20 -4.81 11.83
C GLY A 43 1.03 -5.66 11.50
N TRP A 44 2.22 -5.16 11.87
CA TRP A 44 3.51 -5.72 11.45
C TRP A 44 3.71 -7.19 11.83
N TYR A 45 3.09 -7.64 12.92
CA TYR A 45 3.06 -9.06 13.30
C TYR A 45 2.55 -9.96 12.17
N TYR A 46 1.48 -9.54 11.48
CA TYR A 46 0.85 -10.29 10.41
C TYR A 46 1.51 -10.05 9.07
N SER A 47 1.62 -8.78 8.64
CA SER A 47 1.97 -8.43 7.26
C SER A 47 3.25 -7.61 7.10
N GLY A 48 3.89 -7.19 8.19
CA GLY A 48 5.03 -6.26 8.17
C GLY A 48 6.22 -6.78 7.37
N HIS A 49 6.47 -8.09 7.39
CA HIS A 49 7.52 -8.73 6.59
C HIS A 49 7.24 -8.66 5.08
N ILE A 50 5.98 -8.81 4.66
CA ILE A 50 5.54 -8.73 3.26
C ILE A 50 5.61 -7.26 2.80
N ALA A 51 5.15 -6.33 3.63
CA ALA A 51 5.27 -4.90 3.38
C ALA A 51 6.73 -4.44 3.28
N ALA A 52 7.61 -4.92 4.18
CA ALA A 52 9.05 -4.64 4.13
C ALA A 52 9.70 -5.17 2.84
N LYS A 53 9.36 -6.39 2.42
CA LYS A 53 9.83 -6.97 1.15
C LYS A 53 9.37 -6.17 -0.06
N ALA A 54 8.11 -5.72 -0.07
CA ALA A 54 7.59 -4.85 -1.12
C ALA A 54 8.37 -3.52 -1.15
N ILE A 55 8.37 -2.76 -0.06
CA ILE A 55 8.96 -1.41 -0.01
C ILE A 55 10.46 -1.42 -0.28
N SER A 56 11.21 -2.39 0.26
CA SER A 56 12.66 -2.52 -0.01
C SER A 56 12.97 -2.86 -1.48
N SER A 57 12.03 -3.42 -2.24
CA SER A 57 12.21 -3.69 -3.68
C SER A 57 12.10 -2.46 -4.59
N LEU A 58 11.70 -1.31 -4.05
CA LEU A 58 11.68 -0.05 -4.80
C LEU A 58 13.09 0.39 -5.19
N ASP A 59 13.18 1.23 -6.22
CA ASP A 59 14.43 1.85 -6.67
C ASP A 59 15.15 2.53 -5.50
N ALA A 60 16.38 2.09 -5.24
CA ALA A 60 17.20 2.55 -4.11
C ALA A 60 17.51 4.05 -4.16
N ASP A 61 17.44 4.66 -5.35
CA ASP A 61 17.73 6.08 -5.58
C ASP A 61 16.45 6.95 -5.49
N ALA A 62 15.34 6.40 -4.97
CA ALA A 62 14.11 7.14 -4.78
C ALA A 62 14.32 8.36 -3.85
N GLN A 63 14.03 9.53 -4.39
CA GLN A 63 14.06 10.81 -3.68
C GLN A 63 12.72 11.11 -3.02
N THR A 64 11.63 10.56 -3.57
CA THR A 64 10.28 10.67 -2.98
C THR A 64 9.55 9.34 -3.07
N ILE A 65 8.95 8.92 -1.97
CA ILE A 65 8.03 7.78 -1.89
C ILE A 65 6.61 8.32 -1.81
N VAL A 66 5.78 8.00 -2.80
CA VAL A 66 4.34 8.26 -2.74
C VAL A 66 3.68 7.03 -2.14
N ILE A 67 3.08 7.14 -0.95
CA ILE A 67 2.30 6.05 -0.37
C ILE A 67 0.82 6.36 -0.57
N VAL A 68 0.12 5.44 -1.23
CA VAL A 68 -1.29 5.59 -1.59
C VAL A 68 -2.11 4.53 -0.86
N GLY A 69 -3.17 4.93 -0.15
CA GLY A 69 -4.08 4.00 0.53
C GLY A 69 -5.55 4.46 0.50
N GLY A 70 -6.31 4.07 1.52
CA GLY A 70 -7.38 4.92 2.04
C GLY A 70 -8.76 4.30 2.26
N HIS A 71 -9.02 3.03 1.94
CA HIS A 71 -10.37 2.45 2.04
C HIS A 71 -11.48 3.37 1.47
N LEU A 72 -11.15 4.18 0.47
CA LEU A 72 -12.04 5.23 -0.02
C LEU A 72 -13.00 4.63 -1.05
N PRO A 73 -14.33 4.72 -0.82
CA PRO A 73 -15.30 4.21 -1.78
C PRO A 73 -15.36 5.12 -3.02
N ALA A 74 -15.96 4.62 -4.11
CA ALA A 74 -16.19 5.41 -5.31
C ALA A 74 -17.04 6.66 -5.01
N GLY A 75 -16.79 7.75 -5.73
CA GLY A 75 -17.44 9.05 -5.54
C GLY A 75 -16.88 9.89 -4.39
N TYR A 76 -15.91 9.39 -3.61
CA TYR A 76 -15.15 10.22 -2.67
C TYR A 76 -14.00 10.91 -3.39
N PRO A 77 -13.63 12.14 -2.99
CA PRO A 77 -12.47 12.81 -3.55
C PRO A 77 -11.18 12.12 -3.11
N PRO A 78 -10.11 12.16 -3.94
CA PRO A 78 -8.76 11.93 -3.46
C PRO A 78 -8.42 12.80 -2.25
N ILE A 79 -7.56 12.30 -1.37
CA ILE A 79 -7.21 13.01 -0.12
C ILE A 79 -5.67 13.06 0.03
N PHE A 80 -5.15 14.18 0.55
CA PHE A 80 -3.73 14.44 0.73
C PHE A 80 -3.41 14.90 2.16
N ALA A 81 -2.30 14.44 2.72
CA ALA A 81 -1.77 15.04 3.95
C ALA A 81 -1.21 16.45 3.65
N MET A 82 -1.58 17.43 4.49
CA MET A 82 -1.21 18.84 4.31
C MET A 82 -0.06 19.28 5.22
N GLU A 83 0.33 18.43 6.16
CA GLU A 83 1.46 18.63 7.07
C GLU A 83 2.81 18.68 6.32
N GLU A 84 3.85 19.14 7.01
CA GLU A 84 5.20 19.30 6.46
C GLU A 84 6.07 18.04 6.66
N ALA A 85 5.70 17.17 7.59
CA ALA A 85 6.38 15.90 7.85
C ALA A 85 5.42 14.90 8.52
N ALA A 86 5.70 13.61 8.41
CA ALA A 86 5.05 12.55 9.18
C ALA A 86 5.97 12.03 10.29
N GLN A 87 5.44 11.89 11.50
CA GLN A 87 6.15 11.32 12.63
C GLN A 87 6.26 9.80 12.47
N THR A 88 7.43 9.23 12.79
CA THR A 88 7.60 7.77 12.92
C THR A 88 8.47 7.46 14.14
N PRO A 89 8.45 6.21 14.65
CA PRO A 89 9.42 5.75 15.64
C PRO A 89 10.89 5.89 15.21
N LEU A 90 11.16 5.97 13.89
CA LEU A 90 12.49 6.05 13.30
C LEU A 90 12.90 7.49 12.94
N GLY A 91 12.17 8.48 13.46
CA GLY A 91 12.33 9.89 13.13
C GLY A 91 11.29 10.38 12.14
N HIS A 92 11.33 11.67 11.81
CA HIS A 92 10.36 12.28 10.91
C HIS A 92 10.70 11.96 9.45
N MET A 93 9.67 11.78 8.63
CA MET A 93 9.77 11.70 7.17
C MET A 93 9.19 12.99 6.57
N PRO A 94 10.00 13.85 5.91
CA PRO A 94 9.51 15.11 5.38
C PRO A 94 8.51 14.89 4.24
N ILE A 95 7.50 15.75 4.11
CA ILE A 95 6.56 15.72 2.98
C ILE A 95 7.19 16.43 1.77
N ASP A 96 7.08 15.85 0.57
CA ASP A 96 7.44 16.51 -0.68
C ASP A 96 6.35 17.52 -1.07
N THR A 97 6.41 18.69 -0.44
CA THR A 97 5.44 19.78 -0.64
C THR A 97 5.34 20.22 -2.09
N GLU A 98 6.48 20.29 -2.80
CA GLU A 98 6.50 20.71 -4.22
C GLU A 98 5.76 19.70 -5.10
N LEU A 99 6.03 18.40 -4.92
CA LEU A 99 5.31 17.36 -5.65
C LEU A 99 3.82 17.36 -5.28
N ARG A 100 3.49 17.38 -3.98
CA ARG A 100 2.09 17.42 -3.50
C ARG A 100 1.31 18.57 -4.13
N GLU A 101 1.84 19.79 -4.08
CA GLU A 101 1.18 20.97 -4.64
C GLU A 101 0.98 20.88 -6.15
N LEU A 102 1.94 20.29 -6.87
CA LEU A 102 1.80 20.05 -8.30
C LEU A 102 0.67 19.04 -8.57
N LEU A 103 0.56 17.98 -7.76
CA LEU A 103 -0.52 16.99 -7.87
C LEU A 103 -1.89 17.62 -7.59
N MET A 104 -2.02 18.42 -6.53
CA MET A 104 -3.30 19.07 -6.17
C MET A 104 -3.80 20.10 -7.19
N ARG A 105 -2.98 20.52 -8.16
CA ARG A 105 -3.42 21.34 -9.30
C ARG A 105 -4.07 20.55 -10.42
N GLU A 106 -3.76 19.25 -10.51
CA GLU A 106 -4.28 18.34 -11.55
C GLU A 106 -5.28 17.32 -10.99
N ILE A 107 -5.26 17.10 -9.68
CA ILE A 107 -6.13 16.16 -8.96
C ILE A 107 -6.97 16.99 -7.98
N ASP A 108 -8.28 17.01 -8.20
CA ASP A 108 -9.23 17.67 -7.30
C ASP A 108 -9.36 16.85 -6.02
N GLY A 109 -8.51 17.16 -5.05
CA GLY A 109 -8.41 16.44 -3.78
C GLY A 109 -8.59 17.34 -2.57
N GLN A 110 -8.82 16.70 -1.42
CA GLN A 110 -9.09 17.36 -0.14
C GLN A 110 -7.99 17.07 0.89
N GLU A 111 -8.03 17.78 2.01
CA GLU A 111 -7.12 17.57 3.14
C GLU A 111 -7.46 16.29 3.92
N ASP A 112 -6.42 15.54 4.31
CA ASP A 112 -6.55 14.32 5.11
C ASP A 112 -6.67 14.65 6.60
N ILE A 113 -7.88 15.02 7.01
CA ILE A 113 -8.23 15.28 8.42
C ILE A 113 -8.59 14.01 9.21
N TYR A 114 -8.53 12.83 8.58
CA TYR A 114 -8.99 11.58 9.17
C TYR A 114 -7.82 10.72 9.66
N GLN A 115 -8.07 9.92 10.70
CA GLN A 115 -7.18 8.83 11.06
C GLN A 115 -7.12 7.82 9.91
N ASP A 116 -5.94 7.29 9.65
CA ASP A 116 -5.70 6.36 8.55
C ASP A 116 -4.66 5.32 8.93
N ASN A 117 -5.04 4.05 8.80
CA ASN A 117 -4.11 2.94 8.99
C ASN A 117 -3.39 2.56 7.69
N THR A 118 -3.97 2.88 6.54
CA THR A 118 -3.54 2.32 5.26
C THR A 118 -2.22 2.90 4.79
N VAL A 119 -2.01 4.20 4.95
CA VAL A 119 -0.74 4.87 4.62
C VAL A 119 0.19 4.81 5.82
N GLU A 120 -0.28 5.14 7.02
CA GLU A 120 0.56 5.31 8.21
C GLU A 120 1.46 4.09 8.49
N VAL A 121 0.89 2.87 8.46
CA VAL A 121 1.61 1.64 8.82
C VAL A 121 2.83 1.35 7.93
N LEU A 122 2.84 1.92 6.72
CA LEU A 122 3.91 1.80 5.73
C LEU A 122 4.97 2.90 5.88
N VAL A 123 4.66 4.03 6.52
CA VAL A 123 5.56 5.18 6.64
C VAL A 123 6.85 4.82 7.40
N PRO A 124 6.83 4.13 8.56
CA PRO A 124 8.07 3.75 9.23
C PRO A 124 8.91 2.76 8.40
N ILE A 125 8.27 1.92 7.58
CA ILE A 125 8.99 1.00 6.66
C ILE A 125 9.71 1.81 5.58
N ALA A 126 9.02 2.76 4.95
CA ALA A 126 9.62 3.65 3.96
C ALA A 126 10.75 4.50 4.58
N ARG A 127 10.53 5.06 5.78
CA ARG A 127 11.53 5.87 6.49
C ARG A 127 12.82 5.10 6.82
N PHE A 128 12.73 3.79 7.04
CA PHE A 128 13.89 2.94 7.29
C PHE A 128 14.70 2.67 6.02
N PHE A 129 14.04 2.26 4.93
CA PHE A 129 14.73 1.89 3.68
C PHE A 129 15.17 3.10 2.86
N PHE A 130 14.47 4.23 2.98
CA PHE A 130 14.73 5.46 2.24
C PHE A 130 14.91 6.64 3.20
N PRO A 131 16.01 6.68 3.98
CA PRO A 131 16.17 7.62 5.08
C PRO A 131 16.22 9.09 4.67
N GLU A 132 16.63 9.36 3.42
CA GLU A 132 16.73 10.70 2.84
C GLU A 132 15.54 11.07 1.94
N ALA A 133 14.61 10.13 1.70
CA ALA A 133 13.49 10.38 0.81
C ALA A 133 12.37 11.16 1.51
N SER A 134 11.70 12.01 0.74
CA SER A 134 10.46 12.65 1.14
C SER A 134 9.26 11.74 0.90
N LEU A 135 8.14 12.04 1.55
CA LEU A 135 6.87 11.34 1.46
C LEU A 135 5.84 12.18 0.70
N VAL A 136 5.02 11.53 -0.13
CA VAL A 136 3.67 12.04 -0.42
C VAL A 136 2.69 11.05 0.16
N TRP A 137 1.86 11.52 1.08
CA TRP A 137 0.79 10.76 1.70
C TRP A 137 -0.52 11.07 0.99
N MET A 138 -1.11 10.06 0.36
CA MET A 138 -2.29 10.22 -0.47
C MET A 138 -3.27 9.07 -0.28
N ARG A 139 -4.56 9.32 -0.48
CA ARG A 139 -5.61 8.30 -0.54
C ARG A 139 -6.39 8.43 -1.84
N LEU A 140 -6.66 7.29 -2.48
CA LEU A 140 -7.35 7.25 -3.77
C LEU A 140 -8.64 6.43 -3.69
N PRO A 141 -9.76 6.94 -4.24
CA PRO A 141 -11.04 6.25 -4.25
C PRO A 141 -11.05 5.02 -5.16
N ALA A 142 -11.96 4.09 -4.86
CA ALA A 142 -12.18 2.85 -5.60
C ALA A 142 -12.85 3.06 -6.97
N GLU A 143 -12.22 3.81 -7.87
CA GLU A 143 -12.75 4.17 -9.18
C GLU A 143 -11.66 4.45 -10.22
N MET A 144 -12.02 4.36 -11.50
CA MET A 144 -11.08 4.50 -12.63
C MET A 144 -10.28 5.81 -12.66
N PRO A 145 -10.79 6.99 -12.22
CA PRO A 145 -9.98 8.20 -12.07
C PRO A 145 -8.68 8.01 -11.26
N SER A 146 -8.64 7.06 -10.33
CA SER A 146 -7.43 6.73 -9.56
C SER A 146 -6.29 6.18 -10.44
N PHE A 147 -6.62 5.52 -11.56
CA PHE A 147 -5.61 5.14 -12.56
C PHE A 147 -5.00 6.37 -13.25
N GLU A 148 -5.83 7.35 -13.60
CA GLU A 148 -5.34 8.61 -14.18
C GLU A 148 -4.54 9.44 -13.17
N ALA A 149 -4.90 9.42 -11.88
CA ALA A 149 -4.10 9.99 -10.80
C ALA A 149 -2.67 9.40 -10.77
N GLY A 150 -2.54 8.08 -10.93
CA GLY A 150 -1.24 7.42 -11.09
C GLY A 150 -0.41 8.00 -12.24
N LYS A 151 -1.04 8.20 -13.41
CA LYS A 151 -0.38 8.81 -14.58
C LYS A 151 0.01 10.27 -14.33
N ILE A 152 -0.81 11.02 -13.61
CA ILE A 152 -0.49 12.39 -13.17
C ILE A 152 0.75 12.39 -12.29
N ILE A 153 0.86 11.47 -11.31
CA ILE A 153 2.05 11.32 -10.46
C ILE A 153 3.31 11.08 -11.29
N ALA A 154 3.24 10.18 -12.29
CA ALA A 154 4.36 9.89 -13.16
C ALA A 154 4.78 11.10 -14.03
N ARG A 155 3.80 11.89 -14.53
CA ARG A 155 4.08 13.13 -15.26
C ARG A 155 4.71 14.20 -14.37
N ALA A 156 4.19 14.39 -13.17
CA ALA A 156 4.68 15.34 -12.19
C ALA A 156 6.13 15.03 -11.78
N ALA A 157 6.43 13.75 -11.50
CA ALA A 157 7.79 13.27 -11.22
C ALA A 157 8.78 13.64 -12.34
N ARG A 158 8.42 13.39 -13.61
CA ARG A 158 9.24 13.76 -14.77
C ARG A 158 9.43 15.26 -14.90
N LYS A 159 8.37 16.06 -14.69
CA LYS A 159 8.42 17.52 -14.75
C LYS A 159 9.39 18.10 -13.73
N LEU A 160 9.41 17.54 -12.52
CA LEU A 160 10.33 17.94 -11.45
C LEU A 160 11.73 17.29 -11.56
N LYS A 161 11.94 16.40 -12.54
CA LYS A 161 13.17 15.59 -12.69
C LYS A 161 13.53 14.86 -11.39
N ARG A 162 12.51 14.32 -10.71
CA ARG A 162 12.64 13.67 -9.41
C ARG A 162 12.47 12.16 -9.53
N THR A 163 13.35 11.40 -8.89
CA THR A 163 13.19 9.95 -8.79
C THR A 163 12.08 9.63 -7.79
N VAL A 164 10.86 9.47 -8.30
CA VAL A 164 9.68 9.12 -7.51
C VAL A 164 9.40 7.63 -7.63
N CYS A 165 9.07 7.00 -6.52
CA CYS A 165 8.57 5.63 -6.42
C CYS A 165 7.20 5.62 -5.71
N LEU A 166 6.35 4.62 -5.99
CA LEU A 166 5.00 4.56 -5.43
C LEU A 166 4.74 3.25 -4.68
N ALA A 167 4.22 3.31 -3.46
CA ALA A 167 3.74 2.17 -2.69
C ALA A 167 2.21 2.21 -2.59
N ALA A 168 1.53 1.28 -3.26
CA ALA A 168 0.09 1.10 -3.17
C ALA A 168 -0.24 0.18 -2.01
N SER A 169 -0.97 0.72 -1.04
CA SER A 169 -1.30 0.06 0.21
C SER A 169 -2.65 -0.64 0.12
N THR A 170 -2.67 -1.98 0.16
CA THR A 170 -3.90 -2.77 0.26
C THR A 170 -3.65 -4.15 0.86
N ASP A 171 -4.51 -4.55 1.78
CA ASP A 171 -4.74 -5.96 2.09
C ASP A 171 -5.66 -6.61 1.05
N LEU A 172 -5.68 -7.94 1.00
CA LEU A 172 -6.54 -8.73 0.11
C LEU A 172 -7.84 -9.14 0.82
N THR A 173 -8.32 -10.38 0.64
CA THR A 173 -9.62 -10.79 1.17
C THR A 173 -9.64 -10.76 2.70
N HIS A 174 -10.57 -9.99 3.27
CA HIS A 174 -10.93 -10.05 4.68
C HIS A 174 -12.01 -11.14 4.88
N TYR A 175 -11.59 -12.36 5.23
CA TYR A 175 -12.47 -13.52 5.30
C TYR A 175 -12.90 -13.83 6.74
N GLY A 176 -14.16 -14.22 6.92
CA GLY A 176 -14.66 -14.81 8.15
C GLY A 176 -15.76 -13.99 8.83
N PRO A 177 -16.30 -14.50 9.96
CA PRO A 177 -17.39 -13.86 10.69
C PRO A 177 -17.11 -12.41 11.11
N ASN A 178 -15.87 -12.08 11.49
CA ASN A 178 -15.50 -10.71 11.90
C ASN A 178 -15.66 -9.67 10.78
N TYR A 179 -15.73 -10.12 9.52
CA TYR A 179 -15.88 -9.25 8.35
C TYR A 179 -17.21 -9.48 7.63
N GLY A 180 -18.09 -10.34 8.16
CA GLY A 180 -19.37 -10.67 7.53
C GLY A 180 -19.23 -11.41 6.19
N PHE A 181 -18.06 -11.98 5.87
CA PHE A 181 -17.77 -12.57 4.56
C PHE A 181 -17.33 -14.03 4.69
N THR A 182 -18.26 -14.97 4.50
CA THR A 182 -18.02 -16.42 4.68
C THR A 182 -18.54 -17.32 3.54
N PRO A 183 -18.35 -16.94 2.25
CA PRO A 183 -18.96 -17.66 1.12
C PRO A 183 -18.51 -19.13 0.98
N ALA A 184 -17.39 -19.53 1.62
CA ALA A 184 -16.81 -20.87 1.52
C ALA A 184 -16.83 -21.67 2.84
N GLY A 185 -17.57 -21.21 3.86
CA GLY A 185 -17.61 -21.85 5.18
C GLY A 185 -16.43 -21.46 6.07
N LYS A 186 -15.83 -22.43 6.79
CA LYS A 186 -14.76 -22.22 7.78
C LYS A 186 -13.59 -23.19 7.59
N GLY A 187 -12.50 -22.98 8.33
CA GLY A 187 -11.34 -23.87 8.38
C GLY A 187 -10.62 -24.05 7.04
N LYS A 188 -10.09 -25.25 6.79
CA LYS A 188 -9.25 -25.54 5.60
C LYS A 188 -9.93 -25.21 4.27
N LYS A 189 -11.24 -25.45 4.15
CA LYS A 189 -12.01 -25.15 2.93
C LYS A 189 -12.10 -23.65 2.66
N ALA A 190 -12.36 -22.86 3.71
CA ALA A 190 -12.36 -21.41 3.62
C ALA A 190 -10.98 -20.89 3.21
N LEU A 191 -9.92 -21.36 3.87
CA LEU A 191 -8.56 -20.96 3.56
C LEU A 191 -8.19 -21.27 2.11
N ALA A 192 -8.44 -22.50 1.64
CA ALA A 192 -8.16 -22.90 0.27
C ALA A 192 -8.93 -22.05 -0.75
N TRP A 193 -10.21 -21.74 -0.49
CA TRP A 193 -10.99 -20.89 -1.37
C TRP A 193 -10.43 -19.46 -1.45
N VAL A 194 -10.07 -18.86 -0.30
CA VAL A 194 -9.46 -17.53 -0.28
C VAL A 194 -8.14 -17.54 -1.06
N THR A 195 -7.26 -18.50 -0.80
CA THR A 195 -5.90 -18.53 -1.37
C THR A 195 -5.88 -18.90 -2.85
N GLU A 196 -6.66 -19.89 -3.26
CA GLU A 196 -6.58 -20.47 -4.60
C GLU A 196 -7.59 -19.86 -5.58
N VAL A 197 -8.66 -19.25 -5.05
CA VAL A 197 -9.75 -18.68 -5.86
C VAL A 197 -9.81 -17.17 -5.75
N ASN A 198 -10.07 -16.63 -4.56
CA ASN A 198 -10.39 -15.21 -4.40
C ASN A 198 -9.16 -14.31 -4.59
N ASP A 199 -8.15 -14.48 -3.73
CA ASP A 199 -6.91 -13.70 -3.78
C ASP A 199 -6.14 -14.00 -5.06
N ALA A 200 -6.05 -15.27 -5.47
CA ALA A 200 -5.38 -15.65 -6.71
C ALA A 200 -6.01 -14.98 -7.94
N ARG A 201 -7.34 -14.78 -7.97
CA ARG A 201 -8.00 -14.07 -9.07
C ARG A 201 -7.64 -12.59 -9.07
N PHE A 202 -7.65 -11.94 -7.91
CA PHE A 202 -7.24 -10.54 -7.80
C PHE A 202 -5.78 -10.33 -8.18
N ILE A 203 -4.87 -11.17 -7.66
CA ILE A 203 -3.45 -11.15 -8.02
C ILE A 203 -3.27 -11.32 -9.53
N ARG A 204 -3.97 -12.27 -10.17
CA ARG A 204 -3.94 -12.43 -11.64
C ARG A 204 -4.41 -11.19 -12.39
N ALA A 205 -5.44 -10.49 -11.90
CA ALA A 205 -5.90 -9.23 -12.48
C ALA A 205 -4.85 -8.12 -12.38
N VAL A 206 -4.11 -8.06 -11.26
CA VAL A 206 -3.00 -7.11 -11.13
C VAL A 206 -1.85 -7.48 -12.08
N LEU A 207 -1.47 -8.76 -12.14
CA LEU A 207 -0.39 -9.25 -13.01
C LEU A 207 -0.71 -9.08 -14.51
N SER A 208 -1.99 -9.01 -14.89
CA SER A 208 -2.40 -8.70 -16.27
C SER A 208 -2.22 -7.22 -16.62
N ALA A 209 -2.01 -6.36 -15.62
CA ALA A 209 -1.95 -4.90 -15.73
C ALA A 209 -3.23 -4.27 -16.34
N ASP A 210 -4.38 -4.92 -16.17
CA ASP A 210 -5.67 -4.42 -16.63
C ASP A 210 -6.41 -3.70 -15.48
N PRO A 211 -6.46 -2.34 -15.48
CA PRO A 211 -7.08 -1.60 -14.40
C PRO A 211 -8.59 -1.84 -14.29
N LYS A 212 -9.27 -2.12 -15.41
CA LYS A 212 -10.70 -2.43 -15.40
C LYS A 212 -10.94 -3.78 -14.73
N GLN A 213 -10.14 -4.78 -15.08
CA GLN A 213 -10.23 -6.10 -14.47
C GLN A 213 -9.93 -6.06 -12.95
N VAL A 214 -8.95 -5.25 -12.52
CA VAL A 214 -8.65 -5.05 -11.10
C VAL A 214 -9.85 -4.47 -10.36
N LEU A 215 -10.43 -3.39 -10.88
CA LEU A 215 -11.57 -2.72 -10.24
C LEU A 215 -12.81 -3.62 -10.18
N GLU A 216 -13.13 -4.30 -11.29
CA GLU A 216 -14.26 -5.23 -11.36
C GLU A 216 -14.09 -6.42 -10.40
N THR A 217 -12.88 -6.99 -10.32
CA THR A 217 -12.58 -8.11 -9.42
C THR A 217 -12.70 -7.67 -7.96
N ALA A 218 -12.10 -6.53 -7.60
CA ALA A 218 -12.18 -5.98 -6.25
C ALA A 218 -13.64 -5.78 -5.80
N ALA A 219 -14.46 -5.16 -6.65
CA ALA A 219 -15.85 -4.86 -6.33
C ALA A 219 -16.74 -6.11 -6.25
N LYS A 220 -16.54 -7.07 -7.17
CA LYS A 220 -17.36 -8.28 -7.23
C LYS A 220 -17.03 -9.28 -6.13
N ASP A 221 -15.75 -9.45 -5.85
CA ASP A 221 -15.23 -10.55 -5.03
C ASP A 221 -14.79 -10.09 -3.63
N PHE A 222 -14.89 -8.79 -3.32
CA PHE A 222 -14.41 -8.19 -2.06
C PHE A 222 -12.95 -8.55 -1.77
N SER A 223 -12.15 -8.62 -2.82
CA SER A 223 -10.83 -9.25 -2.81
C SER A 223 -9.68 -8.34 -2.37
N CYS A 224 -9.94 -7.05 -2.18
CA CYS A 224 -8.97 -6.10 -1.61
C CYS A 224 -9.67 -4.89 -0.99
N CYS A 225 -9.04 -4.26 -0.01
CA CYS A 225 -9.63 -3.17 0.75
C CYS A 225 -9.33 -1.75 0.22
N SER A 226 -8.35 -1.58 -0.68
CA SER A 226 -7.95 -0.27 -1.25
C SER A 226 -7.65 -0.38 -2.76
N PRO A 227 -8.64 -0.72 -3.61
CA PRO A 227 -8.43 -0.87 -5.05
C PRO A 227 -7.96 0.43 -5.73
N GLY A 228 -8.36 1.61 -5.22
CA GLY A 228 -7.90 2.89 -5.72
C GLY A 228 -6.38 3.06 -5.68
N ALA A 229 -5.72 2.56 -4.62
CA ALA A 229 -4.26 2.56 -4.51
C ALA A 229 -3.61 1.69 -5.59
N VAL A 230 -4.15 0.49 -5.82
CA VAL A 230 -3.67 -0.44 -6.86
C VAL A 230 -3.82 0.17 -8.26
N LEU A 231 -4.96 0.81 -8.54
CA LEU A 231 -5.18 1.55 -9.78
C LEU A 231 -4.14 2.67 -9.95
N GLY A 232 -3.84 3.41 -8.88
CA GLY A 232 -2.78 4.42 -8.86
C GLY A 232 -1.40 3.86 -9.21
N ALA A 233 -1.02 2.70 -8.67
CA ALA A 233 0.24 2.05 -9.02
C ALA A 233 0.30 1.60 -10.50
N LEU A 234 -0.79 1.02 -11.01
CA LEU A 234 -0.89 0.63 -12.42
C LEU A 234 -0.82 1.85 -13.35
N GLY A 235 -1.48 2.95 -12.98
CA GLY A 235 -1.41 4.20 -13.72
C GLY A 235 -0.02 4.82 -13.72
N PHE A 236 0.64 4.81 -12.56
CA PHE A 236 2.00 5.34 -12.39
C PHE A 236 3.03 4.58 -13.24
N THR A 237 2.80 3.28 -13.43
CA THR A 237 3.67 2.39 -14.21
C THR A 237 3.10 2.05 -15.59
N ALA A 238 2.11 2.81 -16.07
CA ALA A 238 1.49 2.55 -17.36
C ALA A 238 2.52 2.63 -18.50
N GLY A 239 2.61 1.54 -19.28
CA GLY A 239 3.59 1.39 -20.36
C GLY A 239 4.95 0.82 -19.94
N LEU A 240 5.13 0.44 -18.68
CA LEU A 240 6.30 -0.31 -18.18
C LEU A 240 6.06 -1.83 -18.25
N ASN A 241 6.96 -2.62 -17.64
CA ASN A 241 6.80 -4.07 -17.63
C ASN A 241 5.62 -4.50 -16.76
N LYS A 242 5.14 -5.72 -17.02
CA LYS A 242 4.05 -6.29 -16.23
C LYS A 242 4.46 -6.47 -14.76
N PRO A 243 3.51 -6.31 -13.81
CA PRO A 243 3.77 -6.58 -12.40
C PRO A 243 4.26 -8.01 -12.16
N CYS A 244 5.02 -8.19 -11.08
CA CYS A 244 5.51 -9.49 -10.62
C CYS A 244 5.09 -9.71 -9.16
N LEU A 245 4.66 -10.93 -8.83
CA LEU A 245 4.35 -11.33 -7.45
C LEU A 245 5.65 -11.64 -6.71
N LEU A 246 5.92 -10.93 -5.62
CA LEU A 246 7.09 -11.16 -4.76
C LEU A 246 6.78 -12.15 -3.64
N GLU A 247 5.58 -12.05 -3.05
CA GLU A 247 5.14 -12.89 -1.95
C GLU A 247 3.62 -12.87 -1.81
N TYR A 248 3.07 -13.98 -1.34
CA TYR A 248 1.68 -14.10 -0.93
C TYR A 248 1.60 -14.93 0.35
N SER A 249 0.76 -14.51 1.29
CA SER A 249 0.47 -15.25 2.52
C SER A 249 -0.90 -14.82 3.09
N THR A 250 -1.28 -15.36 4.24
CA THR A 250 -2.47 -14.94 4.99
C THR A 250 -2.15 -14.79 6.46
N SER A 251 -2.98 -14.08 7.22
CA SER A 251 -2.83 -14.01 8.69
C SER A 251 -2.97 -15.39 9.34
N ALA A 252 -3.72 -16.32 8.74
CA ALA A 252 -3.85 -17.70 9.22
C ALA A 252 -2.51 -18.45 9.23
N ALA A 253 -1.53 -18.06 8.40
CA ALA A 253 -0.19 -18.65 8.39
C ALA A 253 0.66 -18.25 9.62
N ARG A 254 0.21 -17.26 10.41
CA ARG A 254 0.85 -16.80 11.65
C ARG A 254 0.23 -17.41 12.90
N GLU A 255 -0.82 -18.21 12.74
CA GLU A 255 -1.57 -18.82 13.84
C GLU A 255 -1.27 -20.32 13.93
N PRO A 256 -1.33 -20.91 15.15
CA PRO A 256 -1.13 -22.36 15.33
C PRO A 256 -2.27 -23.19 14.72
N GLU A 257 -3.47 -22.62 14.65
CA GLU A 257 -4.66 -23.23 14.06
C GLU A 257 -5.31 -22.24 13.08
N ILE A 258 -6.07 -22.74 12.10
CA ILE A 258 -6.75 -21.86 11.13
C ILE A 258 -7.89 -21.13 11.86
N PRO A 259 -7.81 -19.79 12.02
CA PRO A 259 -8.86 -19.03 12.68
C PRO A 259 -10.11 -18.98 11.79
N ASP A 260 -11.26 -18.73 12.42
CA ASP A 260 -12.52 -18.51 11.71
C ASP A 260 -12.50 -17.22 10.85
N SER A 261 -11.63 -16.27 11.21
CA SER A 261 -11.41 -15.02 10.49
C SER A 261 -9.93 -14.78 10.21
N PHE A 262 -9.60 -14.45 8.97
CA PHE A 262 -8.23 -14.19 8.52
C PHE A 262 -8.22 -13.23 7.31
N VAL A 263 -7.05 -12.69 6.98
CA VAL A 263 -6.85 -11.74 5.89
C VAL A 263 -5.74 -12.22 4.95
N GLY A 264 -5.91 -12.04 3.64
CA GLY A 264 -4.88 -12.29 2.64
C GLY A 264 -3.93 -11.10 2.43
N TYR A 265 -2.67 -11.38 2.11
CA TYR A 265 -1.63 -10.37 1.92
C TYR A 265 -0.76 -10.71 0.71
N ALA A 266 -0.43 -9.71 -0.11
CA ALA A 266 0.51 -9.87 -1.22
C ALA A 266 1.48 -8.70 -1.33
N ALA A 267 2.72 -9.03 -1.69
CA ALA A 267 3.71 -8.07 -2.17
C ALA A 267 3.87 -8.23 -3.69
N LEU A 268 3.73 -7.15 -4.45
CA LEU A 268 4.01 -7.13 -5.89
C LEU A 268 4.96 -5.98 -6.25
N SER A 269 5.80 -6.18 -7.26
CA SER A 269 6.66 -5.16 -7.84
C SER A 269 6.24 -4.80 -9.27
N LEU A 270 6.34 -3.53 -9.63
CA LEU A 270 6.05 -2.98 -10.95
C LEU A 270 7.28 -2.18 -11.40
N SER A 271 7.90 -2.55 -12.53
CA SER A 271 9.21 -2.03 -12.98
C SER A 271 9.19 -1.49 -14.40
#